data_AF-A0A653K0L2-F1
#
_entry.id   AF-A0A653K0L2-F1
#
_cell.length_a   1.000
_cell.length_b   1.000
_cell.length_c   1.000
_cell.angle_alpha   90.00
_cell.angle_beta   90.00
_cell.angle_gamma   90.00
#
_symmetry.space_group_name_H-M   'P 1'
#
loop_
_entity.id
_entity.type
_entity.pdbx_description
1 polymer ?
#
loop_
_entity_poly.entity_id
_entity_poly.type
_entity_poly.pdbx_seq_one_letter_code
_entity_poly.pdbx_strand_id
1 'polypeptide(L)'
;MLDFKYTNGGEISDQEAIKNAINFCFMNKRTLDWDGIYINVSENIINFWNINHTGVGGIVSSNQKFHITPRNAEISTIFVSPTGTPDGDGLSLATATTHAKAFIYLSTISSRGLDGNWRIRYSAGFYNSEGVRIQQNLPIFKNRLQIIGEPVNTTENEIPKTIFTGDQSILGYWIHCENNVNFLRLHFKDIKVQNYKSGGIIIWDAHNVLAENIHLNNMPTGAGYRNGYARHNNGVVSNCEQGLGFAYIQRANVGTLSGGGVIFDNNNISVNLSRSAVAYIQGSKFDRVKNVAIEVNRNARIRTQGNNFSSFNETVISATYIQCSMTSTYNPDNASNPDSYAGLTNSKKAYQQFTGGYHPFINSGTQQTVHLISDSTGLTLSGTDLQLLSSTRADYVPFRLPAYALYNDSFKLRCEILVRMHSNSGGVLYLLPAHSNVDQYLARAVIPIQPNTKDLKIELEVYSNPQTNQIRYDITCHGVSLYVAGAASGTSLNGSGIRAQTDTRLLYRLFWKGATEGSVEFRSMRTYVEI
;
A
#
# COMPACT_ATOMS: atom_id res chain seq x y z
N MET A 1 -19.53 2.15 -46.28
CA MET A 1 -20.36 2.65 -45.17
C MET A 1 -21.79 2.43 -45.61
N LEU A 2 -22.57 1.67 -44.85
CA LEU A 2 -24.01 1.56 -45.09
C LEU A 2 -24.68 2.58 -44.17
N ASP A 3 -25.41 3.52 -44.76
CA ASP A 3 -26.20 4.50 -44.03
C ASP A 3 -27.52 3.84 -43.64
N PHE A 4 -27.71 3.54 -42.36
CA PHE A 4 -28.96 2.95 -41.88
C PHE A 4 -30.00 4.07 -41.70
N LYS A 5 -30.81 4.28 -42.73
CA LYS A 5 -31.94 5.22 -42.67
C LYS A 5 -33.19 4.47 -42.23
N TYR A 6 -33.68 4.82 -41.05
CA TYR A 6 -34.95 4.35 -40.55
C TYR A 6 -36.09 4.88 -41.44
N THR A 7 -36.78 4.01 -42.16
CA THR A 7 -38.03 4.35 -42.83
C THR A 7 -39.18 3.99 -41.89
N ASN A 8 -39.60 4.96 -41.10
CA ASN A 8 -40.80 4.86 -40.26
C ASN A 8 -42.01 4.68 -41.21
N GLY A 9 -42.45 3.44 -41.45
CA GLY A 9 -43.58 3.13 -42.34
C GLY A 9 -43.47 1.94 -43.30
N GLY A 10 -42.46 1.06 -43.17
CA GLY A 10 -42.38 -0.20 -43.94
C GLY A 10 -42.92 -1.43 -43.17
N GLU A 11 -43.31 -2.49 -43.88
CA GLU A 11 -43.91 -3.74 -43.33
C GLU A 11 -42.96 -4.59 -42.45
N ILE A 12 -41.69 -4.17 -42.26
CA ILE A 12 -40.66 -4.94 -41.55
C ILE A 12 -40.45 -4.34 -40.15
N SER A 13 -40.46 -5.18 -39.11
CA SER A 13 -40.21 -4.75 -37.73
C SER A 13 -38.78 -4.22 -37.54
N ASP A 14 -38.62 -3.23 -36.65
CA ASP A 14 -37.33 -2.66 -36.21
C ASP A 14 -36.27 -3.75 -35.94
N GLN A 15 -36.68 -4.83 -35.28
CA GLN A 15 -35.86 -5.97 -34.91
C GLN A 15 -35.29 -6.71 -36.13
N GLU A 16 -36.10 -6.92 -37.17
CA GLU A 16 -35.68 -7.65 -38.37
C GLU A 16 -34.84 -6.77 -39.29
N ALA A 17 -35.17 -5.48 -39.38
CA ALA A 17 -34.41 -4.51 -40.15
C ALA A 17 -32.95 -4.41 -39.66
N ILE A 18 -32.75 -4.32 -38.34
CA ILE A 18 -31.39 -4.21 -37.78
C ILE A 18 -30.59 -5.51 -37.89
N LYS A 19 -31.23 -6.68 -37.70
CA LYS A 19 -30.60 -7.99 -37.92
C LYS A 19 -30.07 -8.11 -39.35
N ASN A 20 -30.88 -7.74 -40.35
CA ASN A 20 -30.48 -7.76 -41.75
C ASN A 20 -29.34 -6.79 -42.07
N ALA A 21 -29.39 -5.55 -41.53
CA ALA A 21 -28.33 -4.57 -41.71
C ALA A 21 -26.98 -5.04 -41.12
N ILE A 22 -27.00 -5.64 -39.94
CA ILE A 22 -25.80 -6.17 -39.27
C ILE A 22 -25.23 -7.36 -40.03
N ASN A 23 -26.08 -8.32 -40.42
CA ASN A 23 -25.64 -9.47 -41.21
C ASN A 23 -25.05 -9.04 -42.56
N PHE A 24 -25.66 -8.07 -43.24
CA PHE A 24 -25.11 -7.50 -44.46
C PHE A 24 -23.72 -6.89 -44.21
N CYS A 25 -23.57 -6.09 -43.15
CA CYS A 25 -22.28 -5.48 -42.81
C CYS A 25 -21.22 -6.52 -42.45
N PHE A 26 -21.61 -7.58 -41.74
CA PHE A 26 -20.73 -8.70 -41.36
C PHE A 26 -20.22 -9.44 -42.60
N MET A 27 -21.13 -9.90 -43.47
CA MET A 27 -20.78 -10.66 -44.67
C MET A 27 -19.93 -9.83 -45.66
N ASN A 28 -20.15 -8.51 -45.71
CA ASN A 28 -19.45 -7.62 -46.64
C ASN A 28 -18.29 -6.83 -45.99
N LYS A 29 -17.95 -7.11 -44.73
CA LYS A 29 -16.92 -6.40 -43.95
C LYS A 29 -17.08 -4.86 -43.99
N ARG A 30 -18.31 -4.38 -43.86
CA ARG A 30 -18.66 -2.95 -43.87
C ARG A 30 -18.88 -2.43 -42.44
N THR A 31 -18.70 -1.12 -42.27
CA THR A 31 -19.14 -0.37 -41.09
C THR A 31 -20.61 0.01 -41.21
N LEU A 32 -21.37 -0.20 -40.14
CA LEU A 32 -22.74 0.27 -39.98
C LEU A 32 -22.74 1.67 -39.33
N ASP A 33 -23.33 2.65 -40.00
CA ASP A 33 -23.44 4.02 -39.47
C ASP A 33 -24.84 4.29 -38.90
N TRP A 34 -24.87 4.91 -37.72
CA TRP A 34 -26.07 5.16 -36.93
C TRP A 34 -26.40 6.65 -36.91
N ASP A 35 -27.37 7.06 -37.72
CA ASP A 35 -27.76 8.47 -37.96
C ASP A 35 -28.57 9.11 -36.80
N GLY A 36 -28.18 8.85 -35.56
CA GLY A 36 -28.82 9.42 -34.36
C GLY A 36 -30.14 8.77 -33.95
N ILE A 37 -30.58 7.73 -34.66
CA ILE A 37 -31.83 7.02 -34.37
C ILE A 37 -31.59 5.89 -33.38
N TYR A 38 -32.58 5.65 -32.52
CA TYR A 38 -32.62 4.49 -31.62
C TYR A 38 -33.63 3.47 -32.15
N ILE A 39 -33.18 2.22 -32.25
CA ILE A 39 -34.01 1.11 -32.74
C ILE A 39 -34.44 0.26 -31.55
N ASN A 40 -35.72 -0.08 -31.47
CA ASN A 40 -36.23 -0.97 -30.42
C ASN A 40 -35.96 -2.43 -30.79
N VAL A 41 -35.32 -3.17 -29.90
CA VAL A 41 -34.99 -4.59 -30.11
C VAL A 41 -35.34 -5.38 -28.86
N SER A 42 -35.99 -6.52 -29.04
CA SER A 42 -36.44 -7.41 -27.95
C SER A 42 -35.67 -8.73 -27.92
N GLU A 43 -34.87 -9.01 -28.94
CA GLU A 43 -34.17 -10.28 -29.12
C GLU A 43 -32.69 -10.10 -29.41
N ASN A 44 -31.94 -11.19 -29.28
CA ASN A 44 -30.52 -11.25 -29.55
C ASN A 44 -30.20 -10.86 -31.01
N ILE A 45 -29.16 -10.04 -31.18
CA ILE A 45 -28.65 -9.62 -32.47
C ILE A 45 -27.29 -10.27 -32.73
N ILE A 46 -27.36 -11.37 -33.48
CA ILE A 46 -26.17 -12.11 -33.91
C ILE A 46 -25.23 -11.19 -34.69
N ASN A 47 -23.92 -11.35 -34.48
CA ASN A 47 -22.85 -10.57 -35.12
C ASN A 47 -22.78 -9.08 -34.79
N PHE A 48 -23.57 -8.56 -33.84
CA PHE A 48 -23.50 -7.15 -33.44
C PHE A 48 -22.04 -6.71 -33.19
N TRP A 49 -21.32 -7.40 -32.30
CA TRP A 49 -19.93 -7.05 -31.97
C TRP A 49 -18.87 -7.47 -33.00
N ASN A 50 -19.27 -8.15 -34.08
CA ASN A 50 -18.36 -8.64 -35.13
C ASN A 50 -18.25 -7.66 -36.31
N ILE A 51 -18.91 -6.51 -36.22
CA ILE A 51 -18.81 -5.43 -37.21
C ILE A 51 -18.35 -4.13 -36.54
N ASN A 52 -17.87 -3.19 -37.36
CA ASN A 52 -17.62 -1.84 -36.88
C ASN A 52 -18.92 -1.04 -36.89
N HIS A 53 -19.14 -0.27 -35.82
CA HIS A 53 -20.25 0.67 -35.72
C HIS A 53 -19.74 2.11 -35.58
N THR A 54 -20.47 3.08 -36.14
CA THR A 54 -20.19 4.53 -36.00
C THR A 54 -21.48 5.34 -35.84
N GLY A 55 -21.39 6.61 -35.45
CA GLY A 55 -22.54 7.50 -35.37
C GLY A 55 -23.09 7.68 -33.95
N VAL A 56 -24.14 8.49 -33.83
CA VAL A 56 -24.70 8.98 -32.54
C VAL A 56 -26.00 8.29 -32.14
N GLY A 57 -26.46 7.34 -32.95
CA GLY A 57 -27.64 6.51 -32.64
C GLY A 57 -27.35 5.35 -31.68
N GLY A 58 -28.33 4.45 -31.58
CA GLY A 58 -28.24 3.35 -30.63
C GLY A 58 -29.35 2.34 -30.71
N ILE A 59 -29.38 1.49 -29.70
CA ILE A 59 -30.38 0.46 -29.51
C ILE A 59 -31.14 0.74 -28.21
N VAL A 60 -32.45 0.51 -28.21
CA VAL A 60 -33.26 0.40 -27.00
C VAL A 60 -33.67 -1.04 -26.84
N SER A 61 -33.24 -1.69 -25.76
CA SER A 61 -33.68 -3.04 -25.41
C SER A 61 -34.17 -3.07 -23.98
N SER A 62 -35.39 -3.59 -23.76
CA SER A 62 -36.01 -3.63 -22.43
C SER A 62 -35.94 -2.31 -21.66
N ASN A 63 -36.23 -1.18 -22.34
CA ASN A 63 -36.15 0.20 -21.83
C ASN A 63 -34.74 0.72 -21.49
N GLN A 64 -33.68 -0.02 -21.85
CA GLN A 64 -32.29 0.39 -21.66
C GLN A 64 -31.71 0.88 -22.98
N LYS A 65 -31.06 2.05 -22.94
CA LYS A 65 -30.36 2.62 -24.08
C LYS A 65 -28.94 2.09 -24.14
N PHE A 66 -28.57 1.53 -25.28
CA PHE A 66 -27.19 1.23 -25.64
C PHE A 66 -26.73 2.26 -26.69
N HIS A 67 -25.72 3.07 -26.35
CA HIS A 67 -25.18 4.07 -27.25
C HIS A 67 -24.02 3.46 -28.05
N ILE A 68 -24.01 3.63 -29.37
CA ILE A 68 -22.93 3.11 -30.21
C ILE A 68 -21.62 3.85 -29.94
N THR A 69 -21.72 5.17 -29.81
CA THR A 69 -20.60 6.06 -29.51
C THR A 69 -21.00 6.93 -28.30
N PRO A 70 -20.97 6.39 -27.07
CA PRO A 70 -21.39 7.16 -25.90
C PRO A 70 -20.53 8.42 -25.73
N ARG A 71 -21.15 9.54 -25.36
CA ARG A 71 -20.50 10.83 -25.12
C ARG A 71 -20.79 11.36 -23.73
N ASN A 72 -19.84 12.10 -23.16
CA ASN A 72 -20.02 12.82 -21.90
C ASN A 72 -20.51 11.88 -20.77
N ALA A 73 -21.72 12.11 -20.26
CA ALA A 73 -22.35 11.36 -19.18
C ALA A 73 -23.13 10.12 -19.65
N GLU A 74 -23.22 9.89 -20.96
CA GLU A 74 -23.88 8.69 -21.51
C GLU A 74 -23.12 7.42 -21.09
N ILE A 75 -23.86 6.35 -20.86
CA ILE A 75 -23.35 5.05 -20.42
C ILE A 75 -23.84 3.97 -21.37
N SER A 76 -22.90 3.24 -21.97
CA SER A 76 -23.21 1.98 -22.67
C SER A 76 -22.92 0.82 -21.74
N THR A 77 -23.93 -0.03 -21.54
CA THR A 77 -23.87 -1.18 -20.64
C THR A 77 -23.86 -2.47 -21.43
N ILE A 78 -22.90 -3.34 -21.14
CA ILE A 78 -22.86 -4.73 -21.57
C ILE A 78 -23.37 -5.57 -20.39
N PHE A 79 -24.48 -6.29 -20.60
CA PHE A 79 -25.11 -7.13 -19.59
C PHE A 79 -24.51 -8.53 -19.59
N VAL A 80 -24.20 -9.01 -18.40
CA VAL A 80 -23.64 -10.33 -18.13
C VAL A 80 -24.52 -11.04 -17.10
N SER A 81 -24.72 -12.35 -17.28
CA SER A 81 -25.54 -13.18 -16.40
C SER A 81 -24.88 -14.54 -16.17
N PRO A 82 -25.09 -15.22 -15.01
CA PRO A 82 -24.60 -16.58 -14.81
C PRO A 82 -25.17 -17.59 -15.83
N THR A 83 -26.33 -17.27 -16.40
CA THR A 83 -27.01 -18.04 -17.45
C THR A 83 -26.80 -17.44 -18.85
N GLY A 84 -25.96 -16.41 -18.97
CA GLY A 84 -25.63 -15.80 -20.25
C GLY A 84 -24.87 -16.77 -21.14
N THR A 85 -24.96 -16.58 -22.46
CA THR A 85 -24.28 -17.44 -23.43
C THR A 85 -23.20 -16.65 -24.18
N PRO A 86 -22.15 -17.31 -24.69
CA PRO A 86 -21.14 -16.64 -25.51
C PRO A 86 -21.68 -16.00 -26.79
N ASP A 87 -22.89 -16.40 -27.22
CA ASP A 87 -23.60 -15.88 -28.40
C ASP A 87 -24.57 -14.74 -28.07
N GLY A 88 -24.80 -14.46 -26.78
CA GLY A 88 -25.59 -13.32 -26.32
C GLY A 88 -24.88 -12.00 -26.66
N ASP A 89 -25.62 -11.04 -27.19
CA ASP A 89 -25.13 -9.70 -27.53
C ASP A 89 -24.91 -8.80 -26.31
N GLY A 90 -25.43 -9.16 -25.13
CA GLY A 90 -25.29 -8.36 -23.92
C GLY A 90 -25.93 -6.98 -23.99
N LEU A 91 -26.90 -6.73 -24.88
CA LEU A 91 -27.62 -5.46 -24.99
C LEU A 91 -28.74 -5.30 -23.95
N SER A 92 -29.22 -6.40 -23.38
CA SER A 92 -30.10 -6.43 -22.20
C SER A 92 -29.84 -7.67 -21.34
N LEU A 93 -30.50 -7.76 -20.19
CA LEU A 93 -30.43 -8.95 -19.33
C LEU A 93 -31.01 -10.22 -19.97
N ALA A 94 -32.01 -10.08 -20.85
CA ALA A 94 -32.61 -11.21 -21.56
C ALA A 94 -31.67 -11.79 -22.63
N THR A 95 -30.75 -10.96 -23.15
CA THR A 95 -29.74 -11.32 -24.15
C THR A 95 -28.32 -11.28 -23.57
N ALA A 96 -28.19 -11.43 -22.26
CA ALA A 96 -26.92 -11.29 -21.54
C ALA A 96 -25.84 -12.24 -22.07
N THR A 97 -24.60 -11.74 -22.09
CA THR A 97 -23.42 -12.51 -22.51
C THR A 97 -22.67 -13.11 -21.30
N THR A 98 -21.56 -13.80 -21.54
CA THR A 98 -20.67 -14.31 -20.47
C THR A 98 -19.62 -13.28 -20.05
N HIS A 99 -19.04 -13.43 -18.86
CA HIS A 99 -18.00 -12.52 -18.35
C HIS A 99 -16.83 -12.37 -19.32
N ALA A 100 -16.28 -13.49 -19.80
CA ALA A 100 -15.15 -13.47 -20.73
C ALA A 100 -15.51 -12.78 -22.06
N LYS A 101 -16.73 -13.02 -22.56
CA LYS A 101 -17.18 -12.45 -23.83
C LYS A 101 -17.40 -10.93 -23.73
N ALA A 102 -17.85 -10.41 -22.59
CA ALA A 102 -17.97 -8.96 -22.38
C ALA A 102 -16.64 -8.21 -22.55
N PHE A 103 -15.51 -8.77 -22.08
CA PHE A 103 -14.19 -8.18 -22.31
C PHE A 103 -13.75 -8.26 -23.77
N ILE A 104 -14.15 -9.32 -24.50
CA ILE A 104 -13.93 -9.41 -25.95
C ILE A 104 -14.72 -8.32 -26.68
N TYR A 105 -15.98 -8.10 -26.32
CA TYR A 105 -16.80 -7.01 -26.87
C TYR A 105 -16.18 -5.63 -26.61
N LEU A 106 -15.65 -5.39 -25.41
CA LEU A 106 -14.95 -4.13 -25.13
C LEU A 106 -13.71 -3.92 -26.02
N SER A 107 -13.02 -5.00 -26.41
CA SER A 107 -11.84 -4.92 -27.27
C SER A 107 -12.16 -4.60 -28.74
N THR A 108 -13.43 -4.74 -29.17
CA THR A 108 -13.84 -4.40 -30.55
C THR A 108 -14.30 -2.95 -30.69
N ILE A 109 -14.40 -2.21 -29.58
CA ILE A 109 -14.82 -0.81 -29.58
C ILE A 109 -13.74 0.06 -30.25
N SER A 110 -14.15 0.81 -31.28
CA SER A 110 -13.26 1.74 -31.98
C SER A 110 -12.84 2.93 -31.11
N SER A 111 -11.78 3.64 -31.52
CA SER A 111 -11.29 4.85 -30.80
C SER A 111 -12.34 5.94 -30.60
N ARG A 112 -13.44 5.93 -31.36
CA ARG A 112 -14.55 6.88 -31.23
C ARG A 112 -15.44 6.59 -30.03
N GLY A 113 -15.51 5.35 -29.56
CA GLY A 113 -16.33 4.95 -28.41
C GLY A 113 -15.81 5.46 -27.07
N LEU A 114 -14.68 6.17 -27.00
CA LEU A 114 -13.91 6.37 -25.76
C LEU A 114 -14.27 7.63 -24.96
N ASP A 115 -15.16 8.47 -25.48
CA ASP A 115 -15.51 9.76 -24.86
C ASP A 115 -16.57 9.66 -23.74
N GLY A 116 -17.39 8.62 -23.75
CA GLY A 116 -18.46 8.37 -22.77
C GLY A 116 -18.05 7.39 -21.66
N ASN A 117 -19.04 6.74 -21.06
CA ASN A 117 -18.84 5.76 -20.00
C ASN A 117 -19.17 4.34 -20.51
N TRP A 118 -18.32 3.39 -20.16
CA TRP A 118 -18.54 1.97 -20.43
C TRP A 118 -18.76 1.21 -19.13
N ARG A 119 -19.73 0.30 -19.17
CA ARG A 119 -20.09 -0.53 -18.03
C ARG A 119 -20.26 -1.98 -18.46
N ILE A 120 -19.64 -2.90 -17.73
CA ILE A 120 -20.10 -4.28 -17.64
C ILE A 120 -20.98 -4.36 -16.39
N ARG A 121 -22.25 -4.77 -16.56
CA ARG A 121 -23.19 -4.97 -15.47
C ARG A 121 -23.53 -6.45 -15.35
N TYR A 122 -23.23 -7.03 -14.20
CA TYR A 122 -23.58 -8.40 -13.87
C TYR A 122 -24.94 -8.45 -13.18
N SER A 123 -25.74 -9.47 -13.50
CA SER A 123 -26.89 -9.83 -12.66
C SER A 123 -26.44 -10.61 -11.42
N ALA A 124 -27.36 -10.76 -10.47
CA ALA A 124 -27.14 -11.59 -9.28
C ALA A 124 -26.94 -13.08 -9.65
N GLY A 125 -26.12 -13.76 -8.86
CA GLY A 125 -25.90 -15.20 -8.94
C GLY A 125 -24.43 -15.60 -8.89
N PHE A 126 -24.20 -16.89 -9.14
CA PHE A 126 -22.88 -17.53 -9.05
C PHE A 126 -22.27 -17.73 -10.43
N TYR A 127 -21.14 -17.09 -10.67
CA TYR A 127 -20.33 -17.20 -11.88
C TYR A 127 -19.21 -18.20 -11.62
N ASN A 128 -19.35 -19.40 -12.17
CA ASN A 128 -18.38 -20.48 -12.02
C ASN A 128 -17.31 -20.37 -13.10
N SER A 129 -16.03 -20.32 -12.68
CA SER A 129 -14.88 -20.58 -13.57
C SER A 129 -14.56 -19.49 -14.59
N GLU A 130 -14.96 -18.24 -14.33
CA GLU A 130 -14.83 -17.14 -15.30
C GLU A 130 -13.70 -16.16 -14.93
N GLY A 131 -12.45 -16.62 -14.97
CA GLY A 131 -11.33 -15.68 -14.94
C GLY A 131 -11.14 -14.96 -16.28
N VAL A 132 -10.56 -13.76 -16.27
CA VAL A 132 -10.11 -13.06 -17.48
C VAL A 132 -8.70 -12.50 -17.31
N ARG A 133 -7.92 -12.63 -18.39
CA ARG A 133 -6.69 -11.87 -18.57
C ARG A 133 -6.99 -10.71 -19.51
N ILE A 134 -6.97 -9.49 -18.98
CA ILE A 134 -7.06 -8.26 -19.74
C ILE A 134 -5.74 -8.10 -20.51
N GLN A 135 -5.75 -8.52 -21.78
CA GLN A 135 -4.63 -8.36 -22.71
C GLN A 135 -4.63 -6.97 -23.36
N GLN A 136 -3.61 -6.70 -24.19
CA GLN A 136 -3.19 -5.36 -24.62
C GLN A 136 -4.20 -4.54 -25.45
N ASN A 137 -5.35 -5.13 -25.77
CA ASN A 137 -6.28 -4.59 -26.77
C ASN A 137 -7.50 -3.89 -26.16
N LEU A 138 -7.56 -3.70 -24.84
CA LEU A 138 -8.58 -2.78 -24.31
C LEU A 138 -8.23 -1.35 -24.74
N PRO A 139 -9.21 -0.60 -25.25
CA PRO A 139 -8.97 0.77 -25.63
C PRO A 139 -8.78 1.66 -24.39
N ILE A 140 -8.15 2.82 -24.58
CA ILE A 140 -7.91 3.77 -23.49
C ILE A 140 -9.21 4.55 -23.22
N PHE A 141 -9.93 4.17 -22.18
CA PHE A 141 -11.14 4.87 -21.78
C PHE A 141 -10.80 6.23 -21.13
N LYS A 142 -11.52 7.29 -21.54
CA LYS A 142 -11.44 8.60 -20.88
C LYS A 142 -11.90 8.51 -19.43
N ASN A 143 -13.01 7.82 -19.20
CA ASN A 143 -13.60 7.55 -17.88
C ASN A 143 -13.18 6.17 -17.35
N ARG A 144 -13.46 5.87 -16.08
CA ARG A 144 -13.23 4.52 -15.54
C ARG A 144 -14.17 3.53 -16.23
N LEU A 145 -13.63 2.40 -16.70
CA LEU A 145 -14.44 1.24 -17.07
C LEU A 145 -15.11 0.71 -15.80
N GLN A 146 -16.44 0.67 -15.82
CA GLN A 146 -17.25 0.23 -14.70
C GLN A 146 -17.50 -1.28 -14.80
N ILE A 147 -17.17 -2.02 -13.75
CA ILE A 147 -17.35 -3.47 -13.63
C ILE A 147 -18.17 -3.67 -12.35
N ILE A 148 -19.51 -3.71 -12.51
CA ILE A 148 -20.45 -3.53 -11.41
C ILE A 148 -21.37 -4.74 -11.31
N GLY A 149 -21.47 -5.31 -10.11
CA GLY A 149 -22.42 -6.38 -9.80
C GLY A 149 -23.86 -5.90 -9.65
N GLU A 150 -24.72 -6.80 -9.20
CA GLU A 150 -26.09 -6.44 -8.85
C GLU A 150 -26.07 -5.50 -7.63
N PRO A 151 -26.76 -4.34 -7.69
CA PRO A 151 -26.72 -3.37 -6.61
C PRO A 151 -27.14 -3.95 -5.25
N VAL A 152 -26.36 -3.61 -4.24
CA VAL A 152 -26.65 -3.88 -2.82
C VAL A 152 -26.43 -2.60 -2.01
N ASN A 153 -26.84 -2.59 -0.74
CA ASN A 153 -26.60 -1.46 0.14
C ASN A 153 -25.12 -1.38 0.54
N THR A 154 -24.36 -0.52 -0.14
CA THR A 154 -22.91 -0.40 0.04
C THR A 154 -22.46 0.14 1.38
N THR A 155 -23.30 0.87 2.11
CA THR A 155 -22.89 1.54 3.36
C THR A 155 -22.70 0.59 4.53
N GLU A 156 -23.16 -0.66 4.41
CA GLU A 156 -23.17 -1.65 5.50
C GLU A 156 -22.26 -2.86 5.22
N ASN A 157 -21.40 -2.77 4.20
CA ASN A 157 -20.64 -3.93 3.71
C ASN A 157 -21.55 -5.13 3.39
N GLU A 158 -22.77 -4.89 2.88
CA GLU A 158 -23.71 -5.94 2.48
C GLU A 158 -23.03 -6.88 1.50
N ILE A 159 -23.20 -8.19 1.70
CA ILE A 159 -22.59 -9.22 0.87
C ILE A 159 -23.11 -9.07 -0.56
N PRO A 160 -22.23 -8.86 -1.56
CA PRO A 160 -22.62 -8.79 -2.95
C PRO A 160 -23.39 -10.01 -3.43
N LYS A 161 -24.42 -9.78 -4.25
CA LYS A 161 -25.23 -10.84 -4.87
C LYS A 161 -24.60 -11.38 -6.15
N THR A 162 -23.63 -10.68 -6.72
CA THR A 162 -22.80 -11.14 -7.84
C THR A 162 -21.54 -11.80 -7.28
N ILE A 163 -21.44 -13.12 -7.42
CA ILE A 163 -20.40 -13.93 -6.79
C ILE A 163 -19.62 -14.69 -7.86
N PHE A 164 -18.33 -14.42 -7.98
CA PHE A 164 -17.39 -15.19 -8.79
C PHE A 164 -16.70 -16.24 -7.93
N THR A 165 -16.72 -17.50 -8.37
CA THR A 165 -15.97 -18.58 -7.71
C THR A 165 -14.93 -19.20 -8.64
N GLY A 166 -13.71 -19.36 -8.11
CA GLY A 166 -12.56 -19.93 -8.80
C GLY A 166 -12.45 -21.46 -8.71
N ASP A 167 -13.41 -22.16 -8.07
CA ASP A 167 -13.33 -23.59 -7.77
C ASP A 167 -13.01 -24.47 -8.99
N GLN A 168 -13.53 -24.10 -10.18
CA GLN A 168 -13.25 -24.79 -11.44
C GLN A 168 -12.58 -23.87 -12.48
N SER A 169 -12.08 -22.71 -12.07
CA SER A 169 -11.38 -21.81 -12.98
C SER A 169 -10.03 -22.41 -13.39
N ILE A 170 -9.80 -22.42 -14.71
CA ILE A 170 -8.49 -22.75 -15.28
C ILE A 170 -7.48 -21.63 -15.04
N LEU A 171 -7.97 -20.39 -14.88
CA LEU A 171 -7.14 -19.25 -14.53
C LEU A 171 -7.03 -19.15 -13.02
N GLY A 172 -5.83 -18.84 -12.53
CA GLY A 172 -5.59 -18.65 -11.10
C GLY A 172 -6.26 -17.40 -10.52
N TYR A 173 -6.95 -16.60 -11.34
CA TYR A 173 -7.47 -15.30 -10.95
C TYR A 173 -8.81 -14.96 -11.57
N TRP A 174 -9.56 -14.05 -10.93
CA TRP A 174 -10.77 -13.49 -11.53
C TRP A 174 -10.40 -12.45 -12.58
N ILE A 175 -9.65 -11.42 -12.21
CA ILE A 175 -9.16 -10.42 -13.16
C ILE A 175 -7.66 -10.30 -13.03
N HIS A 176 -6.97 -10.44 -14.16
CA HIS A 176 -5.56 -10.16 -14.28
C HIS A 176 -5.28 -9.18 -15.39
N CYS A 177 -4.55 -8.13 -15.09
CA CYS A 177 -3.97 -7.25 -16.09
C CYS A 177 -2.47 -7.12 -15.86
N GLU A 178 -1.70 -7.36 -16.92
CA GLU A 178 -0.27 -7.08 -16.99
C GLU A 178 -0.09 -6.33 -18.31
N ASN A 179 -0.03 -5.00 -18.26
CA ASN A 179 0.14 -4.26 -19.50
C ASN A 179 0.95 -2.98 -19.31
N ASN A 180 2.20 -3.02 -19.78
CA ASN A 180 3.17 -1.94 -19.67
C ASN A 180 2.88 -0.71 -20.55
N VAL A 181 1.85 -0.73 -21.41
CA VAL A 181 1.65 0.31 -22.44
C VAL A 181 0.44 1.21 -22.23
N ASN A 182 -0.64 0.76 -21.57
CA ASN A 182 -1.87 1.55 -21.46
C ASN A 182 -2.25 1.82 -20.00
N PHE A 183 -2.50 3.10 -19.67
CA PHE A 183 -3.00 3.48 -18.35
C PHE A 183 -4.46 3.05 -18.17
N LEU A 184 -4.71 2.08 -17.30
CA LEU A 184 -6.06 1.54 -17.08
C LEU A 184 -6.79 2.23 -15.94
N ARG A 185 -8.03 2.64 -16.20
CA ARG A 185 -8.94 3.25 -15.21
C ARG A 185 -10.08 2.28 -14.95
N LEU A 186 -10.10 1.65 -13.78
CA LEU A 186 -11.06 0.58 -13.46
C LEU A 186 -11.90 0.98 -12.24
N HIS A 187 -13.19 0.63 -12.27
CA HIS A 187 -14.10 0.76 -11.14
C HIS A 187 -14.81 -0.58 -10.89
N PHE A 188 -14.44 -1.26 -9.82
CA PHE A 188 -15.12 -2.46 -9.34
C PHE A 188 -16.14 -2.08 -8.27
N LYS A 189 -17.37 -2.60 -8.39
CA LYS A 189 -18.39 -2.34 -7.36
C LYS A 189 -19.35 -3.51 -7.15
N ASP A 190 -19.68 -3.79 -5.89
CA ASP A 190 -20.71 -4.77 -5.49
C ASP A 190 -20.45 -6.18 -6.04
N ILE A 191 -19.24 -6.70 -5.85
CA ILE A 191 -18.84 -8.02 -6.34
C ILE A 191 -18.11 -8.80 -5.25
N LYS A 192 -18.47 -10.08 -5.11
CA LYS A 192 -17.72 -11.05 -4.30
C LYS A 192 -16.90 -11.95 -5.21
N VAL A 193 -15.67 -12.23 -4.82
CA VAL A 193 -14.73 -13.10 -5.50
C VAL A 193 -14.18 -14.09 -4.49
N GLN A 194 -14.22 -15.38 -4.80
CA GLN A 194 -13.77 -16.41 -3.87
C GLN A 194 -13.08 -17.60 -4.55
N ASN A 195 -12.27 -18.34 -3.78
CA ASN A 195 -11.72 -19.65 -4.16
C ASN A 195 -10.82 -19.65 -5.42
N TYR A 196 -10.15 -18.53 -5.73
CA TYR A 196 -9.19 -18.48 -6.83
C TYR A 196 -7.79 -18.94 -6.40
N LYS A 197 -7.12 -19.75 -7.23
CA LYS A 197 -5.84 -20.41 -6.91
C LYS A 197 -4.63 -19.47 -6.80
N SER A 198 -4.74 -18.22 -7.22
CA SER A 198 -3.69 -17.21 -7.16
C SER A 198 -4.20 -15.92 -6.56
N GLY A 199 -5.32 -15.38 -7.05
CA GLY A 199 -5.92 -14.23 -6.41
C GLY A 199 -7.17 -13.66 -7.09
N GLY A 200 -7.81 -12.66 -6.48
CA GLY A 200 -9.05 -12.10 -7.02
C GLY A 200 -8.74 -11.09 -8.12
N ILE A 201 -8.22 -9.93 -7.72
CA ILE A 201 -7.91 -8.81 -8.62
C ILE A 201 -6.41 -8.60 -8.67
N ILE A 202 -5.80 -8.80 -9.83
CA ILE A 202 -4.36 -8.67 -10.04
C ILE A 202 -4.10 -7.64 -11.14
N ILE A 203 -3.59 -6.47 -10.79
CA ILE A 203 -3.33 -5.38 -11.74
C ILE A 203 -1.87 -4.95 -11.62
N TRP A 204 -1.07 -5.37 -12.58
CA TRP A 204 0.34 -5.03 -12.68
C TRP A 204 0.48 -3.97 -13.77
N ASP A 205 0.93 -2.80 -13.34
CA ASP A 205 1.26 -1.64 -14.17
C ASP A 205 0.17 -0.58 -14.35
N ALA A 206 0.65 0.64 -14.59
CA ALA A 206 -0.05 1.90 -14.84
C ALA A 206 -1.58 1.87 -14.69
N HIS A 207 -2.10 2.01 -13.48
CA HIS A 207 -3.54 1.94 -13.24
C HIS A 207 -4.08 3.01 -12.28
N ASN A 208 -5.39 3.20 -12.33
CA ASN A 208 -6.22 3.92 -11.36
C ASN A 208 -7.47 3.09 -11.06
N VAL A 209 -7.41 2.34 -9.96
CA VAL A 209 -8.47 1.43 -9.52
C VAL A 209 -9.29 2.08 -8.41
N LEU A 210 -10.60 2.03 -8.55
CA LEU A 210 -11.55 2.22 -7.46
C LEU A 210 -12.29 0.89 -7.23
N ALA A 211 -12.27 0.39 -6.00
CA ALA A 211 -12.99 -0.80 -5.57
C ALA A 211 -13.94 -0.41 -4.45
N GLU A 212 -15.25 -0.58 -4.66
CA GLU A 212 -16.30 -0.24 -3.71
C GLU A 212 -17.11 -1.49 -3.34
N ASN A 213 -17.20 -1.81 -2.04
CA ASN A 213 -17.91 -2.99 -1.56
C ASN A 213 -17.49 -4.29 -2.29
N ILE A 214 -16.18 -4.50 -2.39
CA ILE A 214 -15.60 -5.70 -3.00
C ILE A 214 -15.27 -6.70 -1.91
N HIS A 215 -15.80 -7.93 -2.06
CA HIS A 215 -15.57 -9.01 -1.12
C HIS A 215 -14.59 -10.02 -1.71
N LEU A 216 -13.47 -10.27 -1.03
CA LEU A 216 -12.39 -11.14 -1.50
C LEU A 216 -12.18 -12.24 -0.46
N ASN A 217 -12.43 -13.50 -0.82
CA ASN A 217 -12.47 -14.59 0.15
C ASN A 217 -11.67 -15.83 -0.27
N ASN A 218 -10.96 -16.46 0.67
CA ASN A 218 -10.38 -17.80 0.52
C ASN A 218 -9.47 -17.95 -0.73
N MET A 219 -8.40 -17.17 -0.77
CA MET A 219 -7.44 -17.19 -1.89
C MET A 219 -6.04 -16.75 -1.46
N PRO A 220 -4.97 -17.09 -2.18
CA PRO A 220 -3.62 -16.66 -1.80
C PRO A 220 -3.43 -15.14 -1.79
N THR A 221 -4.02 -14.41 -2.74
CA THR A 221 -3.99 -12.95 -2.76
C THR A 221 -5.37 -12.39 -3.05
N GLY A 222 -5.99 -11.65 -2.12
CA GLY A 222 -7.27 -11.01 -2.36
C GLY A 222 -7.20 -10.07 -3.56
N ALA A 223 -6.41 -9.00 -3.44
CA ALA A 223 -6.06 -8.13 -4.55
C ALA A 223 -4.59 -7.70 -4.52
N GLY A 224 -3.95 -7.59 -5.68
CA GLY A 224 -2.55 -7.21 -5.84
C GLY A 224 -2.38 -6.11 -6.89
N TYR A 225 -1.76 -5.01 -6.50
CA TYR A 225 -1.57 -3.81 -7.31
C TYR A 225 -0.10 -3.43 -7.44
N ARG A 226 0.33 -3.07 -8.65
CA ARG A 226 1.69 -2.57 -8.93
C ARG A 226 1.69 -1.34 -9.82
N ASN A 227 2.59 -0.38 -9.54
CA ASN A 227 2.87 0.79 -10.37
C ASN A 227 1.62 1.63 -10.74
N GLY A 228 0.80 2.03 -9.76
CA GLY A 228 -0.39 2.84 -10.02
C GLY A 228 -1.01 3.45 -8.77
N TYR A 229 -2.31 3.72 -8.84
CA TYR A 229 -3.14 4.16 -7.73
C TYR A 229 -4.33 3.22 -7.53
N ALA A 230 -4.57 2.78 -6.29
CA ALA A 230 -5.72 1.95 -5.95
C ALA A 230 -6.46 2.53 -4.74
N ARG A 231 -7.79 2.53 -4.80
CA ARG A 231 -8.66 2.87 -3.68
C ARG A 231 -9.59 1.71 -3.37
N HIS A 232 -9.66 1.28 -2.12
CA HIS A 232 -10.62 0.31 -1.62
C HIS A 232 -11.49 0.96 -0.56
N ASN A 233 -12.80 1.03 -0.81
CA ASN A 233 -13.78 1.55 0.13
C ASN A 233 -14.82 0.46 0.36
N ASN A 234 -15.17 0.18 1.61
CA ASN A 234 -16.10 -0.89 1.95
C ASN A 234 -15.64 -2.28 1.45
N GLY A 235 -16.39 -3.31 1.84
CA GLY A 235 -16.15 -4.69 1.49
C GLY A 235 -15.43 -5.48 2.58
N VAL A 236 -15.29 -6.78 2.31
CA VAL A 236 -14.72 -7.75 3.24
C VAL A 236 -13.61 -8.52 2.56
N VAL A 237 -12.41 -8.49 3.13
CA VAL A 237 -11.27 -9.29 2.68
C VAL A 237 -10.98 -10.34 3.73
N SER A 238 -11.22 -11.61 3.43
CA SER A 238 -11.16 -12.66 4.43
C SER A 238 -10.58 -13.99 3.98
N ASN A 239 -10.03 -14.74 4.94
CA ASN A 239 -9.42 -16.05 4.71
C ASN A 239 -8.34 -16.05 3.61
N CYS A 240 -7.67 -14.93 3.37
CA CYS A 240 -6.62 -14.83 2.37
C CYS A 240 -5.24 -15.04 3.00
N GLU A 241 -4.29 -15.59 2.24
CA GLU A 241 -2.88 -15.58 2.68
C GLU A 241 -2.36 -14.13 2.70
N GLN A 242 -2.63 -13.39 1.64
CA GLN A 242 -2.42 -11.95 1.58
C GLN A 242 -3.73 -11.27 1.18
N GLY A 243 -4.29 -10.38 2.01
CA GLY A 243 -5.53 -9.67 1.73
C GLY A 243 -5.39 -8.68 0.58
N LEU A 244 -4.82 -7.50 0.87
CA LEU A 244 -4.48 -6.50 -0.14
C LEU A 244 -2.97 -6.31 -0.25
N GLY A 245 -2.44 -6.38 -1.46
CA GLY A 245 -1.04 -6.21 -1.80
C GLY A 245 -0.77 -4.98 -2.63
N PHE A 246 0.19 -4.16 -2.20
CA PHE A 246 0.62 -2.96 -2.91
C PHE A 246 2.14 -2.99 -3.04
N ALA A 247 2.65 -2.99 -4.27
CA ALA A 247 4.08 -3.10 -4.54
C ALA A 247 4.53 -2.17 -5.67
N TYR A 248 5.83 -1.86 -5.74
CA TYR A 248 6.44 -1.11 -6.85
C TYR A 248 5.81 0.29 -7.05
N ILE A 249 6.23 1.26 -6.24
CA ILE A 249 5.82 2.69 -6.35
C ILE A 249 4.28 2.88 -6.38
N GLN A 250 3.54 1.91 -5.82
CA GLN A 250 2.10 1.96 -5.74
C GLN A 250 1.66 3.04 -4.76
N ARG A 251 0.60 3.78 -5.09
CA ARG A 251 -0.12 4.64 -4.15
C ARG A 251 -1.46 3.99 -3.79
N ALA A 252 -1.83 3.97 -2.52
CA ALA A 252 -3.09 3.35 -2.10
C ALA A 252 -3.86 4.18 -1.07
N ASN A 253 -5.19 4.06 -1.12
CA ASN A 253 -6.09 4.47 -0.04
C ASN A 253 -7.03 3.31 0.30
N VAL A 254 -7.07 2.90 1.56
CA VAL A 254 -7.92 1.80 2.04
C VAL A 254 -8.80 2.35 3.16
N GLY A 255 -10.10 2.41 2.87
CA GLY A 255 -11.14 2.88 3.77
C GLY A 255 -11.30 4.40 3.83
N THR A 256 -12.26 4.84 4.65
CA THR A 256 -12.50 6.25 4.98
C THR A 256 -13.09 6.38 6.38
N LEU A 257 -12.75 7.47 7.08
CA LEU A 257 -13.31 7.80 8.39
C LEU A 257 -14.83 8.04 8.37
N SER A 258 -15.39 8.37 7.21
CA SER A 258 -16.81 8.67 7.03
C SER A 258 -17.67 7.41 6.84
N GLY A 259 -17.33 6.30 7.50
CA GLY A 259 -18.10 5.04 7.43
C GLY A 259 -17.85 4.18 6.20
N GLY A 260 -16.62 4.20 5.64
CA GLY A 260 -16.27 3.43 4.45
C GLY A 260 -15.10 2.45 4.61
N GLY A 261 -14.88 1.98 5.84
CA GLY A 261 -13.79 1.07 6.19
C GLY A 261 -13.89 -0.30 5.55
N VAL A 262 -12.74 -0.89 5.20
CA VAL A 262 -12.65 -2.29 4.76
C VAL A 262 -12.58 -3.18 5.99
N ILE A 263 -13.29 -4.32 5.96
CA ILE A 263 -13.19 -5.34 7.00
C ILE A 263 -12.19 -6.41 6.55
N PHE A 264 -11.11 -6.57 7.32
CA PHE A 264 -10.14 -7.64 7.16
C PHE A 264 -10.38 -8.71 8.20
N ASP A 265 -10.65 -9.94 7.78
CA ASP A 265 -11.01 -11.03 8.69
C ASP A 265 -10.24 -12.32 8.41
N ASN A 266 -9.53 -12.85 9.41
CA ASN A 266 -8.88 -14.16 9.32
C ASN A 266 -7.89 -14.31 8.14
N ASN A 267 -7.23 -13.21 7.75
CA ASN A 267 -6.13 -13.25 6.78
C ASN A 267 -4.81 -13.58 7.47
N ASN A 268 -3.85 -14.17 6.74
CA ASN A 268 -2.48 -14.31 7.26
C ASN A 268 -1.79 -12.94 7.32
N ILE A 269 -1.77 -12.23 6.20
CA ILE A 269 -1.38 -10.82 6.12
C ILE A 269 -2.56 -10.02 5.56
N SER A 270 -3.14 -9.08 6.32
CA SER A 270 -4.33 -8.34 5.85
C SER A 270 -3.98 -7.28 4.80
N VAL A 271 -2.95 -6.47 5.05
CA VAL A 271 -2.41 -5.51 4.08
C VAL A 271 -0.89 -5.63 4.00
N ASN A 272 -0.35 -5.76 2.79
CA ASN A 272 1.08 -5.80 2.52
C ASN A 272 1.49 -4.63 1.62
N LEU A 273 2.46 -3.86 2.09
CA LEU A 273 3.06 -2.71 1.41
C LEU A 273 4.54 -3.02 1.18
N SER A 274 4.97 -3.04 -0.07
CA SER A 274 6.36 -3.34 -0.42
C SER A 274 6.92 -2.44 -1.50
N ARG A 275 8.26 -2.42 -1.62
CA ARG A 275 8.99 -1.88 -2.78
C ARG A 275 8.57 -0.44 -3.11
N SER A 276 8.75 0.44 -2.13
CA SER A 276 8.45 1.89 -2.25
C SER A 276 6.96 2.24 -2.41
N ALA A 277 6.04 1.32 -2.10
CA ALA A 277 4.61 1.64 -2.04
C ALA A 277 4.31 2.65 -0.92
N VAL A 278 3.29 3.48 -1.13
CA VAL A 278 2.79 4.47 -0.16
C VAL A 278 1.30 4.28 0.01
N ALA A 279 0.81 4.12 1.23
CA ALA A 279 -0.62 3.96 1.48
C ALA A 279 -1.15 4.81 2.63
N TYR A 280 -2.44 5.12 2.55
CA TYR A 280 -3.22 5.59 3.68
C TYR A 280 -4.31 4.57 4.02
N ILE A 281 -4.34 4.08 5.25
CA ILE A 281 -5.32 3.08 5.70
C ILE A 281 -6.12 3.66 6.86
N GLN A 282 -7.43 3.79 6.70
CA GLN A 282 -8.25 4.54 7.65
C GLN A 282 -9.63 3.93 7.83
N GLY A 283 -10.20 4.08 9.03
CA GLY A 283 -11.54 3.62 9.37
C GLY A 283 -11.77 2.11 9.21
N SER A 284 -10.72 1.32 9.00
CA SER A 284 -10.82 -0.10 8.66
C SER A 284 -10.85 -0.98 9.91
N LYS A 285 -11.41 -2.18 9.79
CA LYS A 285 -11.46 -3.16 10.89
C LYS A 285 -10.56 -4.34 10.58
N PHE A 286 -9.73 -4.73 11.53
CA PHE A 286 -8.84 -5.89 11.46
C PHE A 286 -9.24 -6.88 12.55
N ASP A 287 -9.81 -8.02 12.14
CA ASP A 287 -10.35 -9.04 13.04
C ASP A 287 -9.74 -10.41 12.75
N ARG A 288 -9.52 -11.20 13.80
CA ARG A 288 -8.96 -12.56 13.76
C ARG A 288 -7.74 -12.71 12.86
N VAL A 289 -6.91 -11.67 12.72
CA VAL A 289 -5.72 -11.73 11.86
C VAL A 289 -4.79 -12.83 12.35
N LYS A 290 -4.25 -13.66 11.45
CA LYS A 290 -3.41 -14.79 11.85
C LYS A 290 -1.98 -14.37 12.16
N ASN A 291 -1.34 -13.57 11.30
CA ASN A 291 0.06 -13.17 11.51
C ASN A 291 0.23 -11.65 11.60
N VAL A 292 -0.01 -10.92 10.50
CA VAL A 292 0.26 -9.48 10.45
C VAL A 292 -0.94 -8.71 9.91
N ALA A 293 -1.44 -7.71 10.64
CA ALA A 293 -2.56 -6.92 10.13
C ALA A 293 -2.08 -5.99 8.99
N ILE A 294 -0.97 -5.29 9.21
CA ILE A 294 -0.34 -4.45 8.20
C ILE A 294 1.16 -4.68 8.17
N GLU A 295 1.67 -5.19 7.05
CA GLU A 295 3.10 -5.34 6.81
C GLU A 295 3.62 -4.23 5.91
N VAL A 296 4.70 -3.56 6.33
CA VAL A 296 5.36 -2.48 5.62
C VAL A 296 6.83 -2.85 5.43
N ASN A 297 7.24 -3.14 4.21
CA ASN A 297 8.59 -3.61 3.91
C ASN A 297 9.20 -2.92 2.67
N ARG A 298 10.54 -3.03 2.54
CA ARG A 298 11.31 -2.61 1.36
C ARG A 298 11.03 -1.16 0.94
N ASN A 299 11.39 -0.19 1.77
CA ASN A 299 11.20 1.25 1.55
C ASN A 299 9.75 1.72 1.43
N ALA A 300 8.77 0.91 1.86
CA ALA A 300 7.37 1.31 1.80
C ALA A 300 7.02 2.27 2.95
N ARG A 301 5.96 3.05 2.74
CA ARG A 301 5.48 4.05 3.71
C ARG A 301 3.99 3.91 3.92
N ILE A 302 3.56 4.09 5.15
CA ILE A 302 2.14 4.05 5.48
C ILE A 302 1.77 5.19 6.45
N ARG A 303 0.55 5.70 6.27
CA ARG A 303 -0.20 6.43 7.28
C ARG A 303 -1.41 5.61 7.72
N THR A 304 -1.79 5.68 9.00
CA THR A 304 -3.04 5.07 9.50
C THR A 304 -3.88 6.05 10.32
N GLN A 305 -5.21 5.86 10.35
CA GLN A 305 -6.10 6.68 11.17
C GLN A 305 -7.43 5.97 11.49
N GLY A 306 -7.85 5.98 12.76
CA GLY A 306 -9.18 5.51 13.17
C GLY A 306 -9.48 4.04 12.83
N ASN A 307 -8.46 3.19 12.72
CA ASN A 307 -8.63 1.77 12.48
C ASN A 307 -8.94 1.03 13.79
N ASN A 308 -9.72 -0.04 13.70
CA ASN A 308 -10.04 -0.91 14.83
C ASN A 308 -9.36 -2.27 14.66
N PHE A 309 -8.47 -2.60 15.60
CA PHE A 309 -7.79 -3.88 15.67
C PHE A 309 -8.39 -4.71 16.82
N SER A 310 -9.39 -5.53 16.50
CA SER A 310 -10.26 -6.15 17.50
C SER A 310 -9.72 -7.46 18.06
N SER A 311 -9.12 -8.30 17.23
CA SER A 311 -8.59 -9.59 17.68
C SER A 311 -7.55 -10.17 16.72
N PHE A 312 -6.63 -10.96 17.26
CA PHE A 312 -5.84 -11.91 16.47
C PHE A 312 -6.44 -13.29 16.64
N ASN A 313 -6.21 -14.16 15.67
CA ASN A 313 -6.49 -15.57 15.84
C ASN A 313 -5.63 -16.09 17.00
N GLU A 314 -6.27 -16.59 18.07
CA GLU A 314 -5.64 -16.93 19.36
C GLU A 314 -4.54 -18.00 19.25
N THR A 315 -4.49 -18.70 18.11
CA THR A 315 -3.52 -19.76 17.85
C THR A 315 -2.13 -19.26 17.48
N VAL A 316 -1.94 -17.97 17.16
CA VAL A 316 -0.65 -17.43 16.71
C VAL A 316 -0.03 -16.51 17.77
N ILE A 317 1.06 -16.98 18.38
CA ILE A 317 1.74 -16.30 19.50
C ILE A 317 2.52 -15.07 19.04
N SER A 318 2.92 -15.00 17.76
CA SER A 318 3.77 -13.93 17.21
C SER A 318 3.01 -12.86 16.42
N ALA A 319 1.69 -12.79 16.56
CA ALA A 319 0.90 -11.89 15.74
C ALA A 319 1.14 -10.40 16.09
N THR A 320 1.21 -9.55 15.07
CA THR A 320 1.53 -8.12 15.21
C THR A 320 0.56 -7.27 14.39
N TYR A 321 0.11 -6.12 14.92
CA TYR A 321 -0.82 -5.27 14.18
C TYR A 321 -0.08 -4.57 13.04
N ILE A 322 1.07 -3.96 13.33
CA ILE A 322 1.88 -3.28 12.32
C ILE A 322 3.34 -3.73 12.38
N GLN A 323 3.83 -4.31 11.29
CA GLN A 323 5.20 -4.79 11.14
C GLN A 323 5.97 -3.93 10.13
N CYS A 324 7.10 -3.35 10.54
CA CYS A 324 7.98 -2.57 9.67
C CYS A 324 9.34 -3.25 9.49
N SER A 325 9.83 -3.33 8.24
CA SER A 325 11.16 -3.87 7.92
C SER A 325 11.83 -3.15 6.74
N MET A 326 13.14 -3.33 6.56
CA MET A 326 13.90 -2.87 5.38
C MET A 326 13.59 -1.41 4.99
N THR A 327 13.96 -0.46 5.84
CA THR A 327 13.86 1.01 5.60
C THR A 327 12.46 1.53 5.35
N SER A 328 11.45 0.82 5.86
CA SER A 328 10.04 1.23 5.79
C SER A 328 9.63 2.15 6.94
N THR A 329 8.61 2.96 6.72
CA THR A 329 8.13 3.97 7.69
C THR A 329 6.64 3.83 7.96
N TYR A 330 6.28 3.89 9.24
CA TYR A 330 4.89 3.92 9.70
C TYR A 330 4.58 5.20 10.49
N ASN A 331 3.56 5.94 10.05
CA ASN A 331 3.09 7.16 10.71
C ASN A 331 1.62 6.99 11.18
N PRO A 332 1.34 6.80 12.48
CA PRO A 332 -0.01 6.95 12.99
C PRO A 332 -0.42 8.43 12.88
N ASP A 333 -1.65 8.70 12.44
CA ASP A 333 -2.18 10.05 12.44
C ASP A 333 -2.63 10.46 13.85
N ASN A 334 -2.06 11.54 14.37
CA ASN A 334 -2.31 12.06 15.72
C ASN A 334 -3.56 12.96 15.82
N ALA A 335 -4.43 12.94 14.81
CA ALA A 335 -5.71 13.64 14.89
C ALA A 335 -6.63 13.00 15.96
N SER A 336 -7.75 13.67 16.27
CA SER A 336 -8.70 13.36 17.36
C SER A 336 -9.33 11.95 17.37
N ASN A 337 -8.94 11.04 16.47
CA ASN A 337 -9.46 9.68 16.37
C ASN A 337 -8.30 8.68 16.16
N PRO A 338 -7.59 8.29 17.24
CA PRO A 338 -6.44 7.38 17.16
C PRO A 338 -6.85 5.96 16.76
N ASP A 339 -5.90 5.19 16.22
CA ASP A 339 -6.08 3.75 16.02
C ASP A 339 -6.32 3.03 17.37
N SER A 340 -7.24 2.07 17.39
CA SER A 340 -7.63 1.32 18.59
C SER A 340 -7.10 -0.12 18.57
N TYR A 341 -6.38 -0.51 19.63
CA TYR A 341 -5.74 -1.82 19.76
C TYR A 341 -6.29 -2.56 20.99
N ALA A 342 -7.37 -3.32 20.81
CA ALA A 342 -7.98 -4.06 21.91
C ALA A 342 -7.16 -5.32 22.25
N GLY A 343 -6.86 -5.53 23.55
CA GLY A 343 -6.28 -6.79 24.01
C GLY A 343 -4.77 -6.95 23.82
N LEU A 344 -4.01 -5.86 24.00
CA LEU A 344 -2.54 -5.92 24.06
C LEU A 344 -2.10 -6.80 25.26
N THR A 345 -1.44 -7.92 24.97
CA THR A 345 -0.79 -8.79 25.95
C THR A 345 0.72 -8.83 25.69
N ASN A 346 1.54 -9.26 26.64
CA ASN A 346 3.00 -9.33 26.46
C ASN A 346 3.46 -10.18 25.26
N SER A 347 2.61 -11.11 24.79
CA SER A 347 2.85 -11.91 23.57
C SER A 347 2.45 -11.20 22.28
N LYS A 348 1.49 -10.27 22.32
CA LYS A 348 0.94 -9.56 21.16
C LYS A 348 1.49 -8.14 21.12
N LYS A 349 2.28 -7.82 20.10
CA LYS A 349 2.86 -6.50 19.96
C LYS A 349 1.97 -5.60 19.11
N ALA A 350 1.77 -4.36 19.56
CA ALA A 350 1.13 -3.35 18.73
C ALA A 350 1.95 -3.07 17.46
N TYR A 351 3.27 -3.04 17.65
CA TYR A 351 4.25 -2.70 16.63
C TYR A 351 5.43 -3.67 16.71
N GLN A 352 5.94 -4.09 15.56
CA GLN A 352 7.18 -4.87 15.47
C GLN A 352 8.10 -4.27 14.42
N GLN A 353 9.33 -3.99 14.83
CA GLN A 353 10.38 -3.47 13.96
C GLN A 353 11.43 -4.54 13.74
N PHE A 354 11.74 -4.80 12.47
CA PHE A 354 12.89 -5.61 12.06
C PHE A 354 14.01 -4.72 11.53
N THR A 355 15.19 -5.29 11.32
CA THR A 355 16.39 -4.57 10.87
C THR A 355 16.08 -3.55 9.77
N GLY A 356 16.37 -2.29 10.08
CA GLY A 356 16.17 -1.15 9.19
C GLY A 356 14.75 -0.59 9.10
N GLY A 357 13.71 -1.17 9.71
CA GLY A 357 12.39 -0.51 9.80
C GLY A 357 12.44 0.75 10.68
N TYR A 358 11.44 1.65 10.59
CA TYR A 358 11.35 2.85 11.43
C TYR A 358 9.90 3.13 11.86
N HIS A 359 9.68 3.37 13.15
CA HIS A 359 8.40 3.83 13.72
C HIS A 359 8.59 5.23 14.32
N PRO A 360 8.40 6.32 13.55
CA PRO A 360 8.36 7.65 14.13
C PRO A 360 7.13 7.79 15.05
N PHE A 361 7.33 7.69 16.36
CA PHE A 361 6.30 8.12 17.31
C PHE A 361 6.34 9.65 17.38
N ILE A 362 5.27 10.35 17.00
CA ILE A 362 5.17 11.80 17.21
C ILE A 362 4.40 11.99 18.52
N ASN A 363 5.01 12.60 19.54
CA ASN A 363 4.30 12.89 20.79
C ASN A 363 3.34 14.08 20.59
N SER A 364 2.10 14.01 21.08
CA SER A 364 1.01 14.94 20.76
C SER A 364 0.98 16.23 21.61
N GLY A 365 2.09 16.63 22.23
CA GLY A 365 2.15 17.84 23.07
C GLY A 365 3.14 18.86 22.54
N THR A 366 2.70 19.83 21.73
CA THR A 366 3.40 21.07 21.28
C THR A 366 4.85 20.98 20.75
N GLN A 367 5.52 19.84 20.85
CA GLN A 367 6.86 19.53 20.37
C GLN A 367 6.76 18.24 19.56
N GLN A 368 7.11 18.30 18.28
CA GLN A 368 7.13 17.12 17.40
C GLN A 368 8.39 16.31 17.69
N THR A 369 8.40 15.57 18.80
CA THR A 369 9.47 14.59 19.06
C THR A 369 9.11 13.28 18.36
N VAL A 370 9.85 12.93 17.31
CA VAL A 370 9.91 11.66 16.61
C VAL A 370 10.80 10.69 17.41
N HIS A 371 10.24 9.63 18.01
CA HIS A 371 11.04 8.61 18.70
C HIS A 371 11.45 7.50 17.72
N LEU A 372 12.74 7.17 17.67
CA LEU A 372 13.30 5.97 17.05
C LEU A 372 13.78 5.05 18.18
N ILE A 373 12.97 4.04 18.52
CA ILE A 373 13.30 3.07 19.57
C ILE A 373 13.96 1.85 18.93
N SER A 374 15.18 1.52 19.35
CA SER A 374 15.79 0.20 19.11
C SER A 374 15.64 -0.60 20.41
N ASP A 375 14.72 -1.57 20.42
CA ASP A 375 14.39 -2.43 21.56
C ASP A 375 15.21 -3.72 21.57
N SER A 376 16.53 -3.63 21.35
CA SER A 376 17.40 -4.82 21.38
C SER A 376 17.78 -5.23 22.81
N THR A 377 17.88 -6.56 23.01
CA THR A 377 18.53 -7.19 24.17
C THR A 377 19.98 -6.71 24.28
N GLY A 378 20.45 -6.44 25.51
CA GLY A 378 21.72 -5.77 25.76
C GLY A 378 22.91 -6.40 25.04
N LEU A 379 23.81 -5.57 24.53
CA LEU A 379 25.05 -5.99 23.86
C LEU A 379 26.18 -6.02 24.88
N THR A 380 26.65 -7.22 25.22
CA THR A 380 27.84 -7.41 26.05
C THR A 380 29.09 -7.42 25.19
N LEU A 381 29.99 -6.46 25.42
CA LEU A 381 31.32 -6.39 24.81
C LEU A 381 32.38 -6.72 25.86
N SER A 382 33.37 -7.53 25.49
CA SER A 382 34.56 -7.80 26.30
C SER A 382 35.83 -7.54 25.47
N GLY A 383 36.89 -7.08 26.15
CA GLY A 383 38.21 -6.86 25.56
C GLY A 383 38.69 -5.40 25.61
N THR A 384 40.00 -5.23 25.40
CA THR A 384 40.72 -3.95 25.44
C THR A 384 40.93 -3.31 24.06
N ASP A 385 40.58 -4.04 22.99
CA ASP A 385 40.65 -3.56 21.62
C ASP A 385 39.51 -2.57 21.30
N LEU A 386 39.77 -1.70 20.33
CA LEU A 386 38.76 -0.78 19.82
C LEU A 386 37.73 -1.56 19.00
N GLN A 387 36.51 -1.66 19.51
CA GLN A 387 35.41 -2.35 18.85
C GLN A 387 34.39 -1.35 18.30
N LEU A 388 34.10 -1.44 17.01
CA LEU A 388 33.00 -0.70 16.38
C LEU A 388 31.68 -1.32 16.81
N LEU A 389 30.83 -0.55 17.50
CA LEU A 389 29.57 -1.07 18.04
C LEU A 389 28.61 -1.60 16.96
N SER A 390 28.73 -1.11 15.73
CA SER A 390 27.90 -1.52 14.60
C SER A 390 28.39 -2.75 13.84
N SER A 391 29.64 -3.18 14.02
CA SER A 391 30.15 -4.40 13.37
C SER A 391 29.90 -5.65 14.21
N THR A 392 29.67 -5.49 15.51
CA THR A 392 29.32 -6.59 16.44
C THR A 392 27.84 -6.98 16.36
N ARG A 393 26.97 -6.09 15.85
CA ARG A 393 25.55 -6.37 15.59
C ARG A 393 24.98 -5.44 14.52
N ALA A 394 24.33 -5.99 13.48
CA ALA A 394 23.81 -5.22 12.34
C ALA A 394 22.58 -4.33 12.68
N ASP A 395 21.92 -4.60 13.80
CA ASP A 395 20.81 -3.86 14.39
C ASP A 395 21.26 -2.62 15.20
N TYR A 396 22.54 -2.56 15.57
CA TYR A 396 23.19 -1.39 16.16
C TYR A 396 23.62 -0.44 15.02
N VAL A 397 22.65 0.05 14.25
CA VAL A 397 22.94 0.96 13.14
C VAL A 397 23.50 2.26 13.72
N PRO A 398 24.71 2.70 13.32
CA PRO A 398 25.26 3.95 13.78
C PRO A 398 24.39 5.08 13.26
N PHE A 399 23.91 5.95 14.15
CA PHE A 399 23.43 7.32 13.95
C PHE A 399 23.35 7.74 12.48
N ARG A 400 22.39 7.20 11.74
CA ARG A 400 22.16 7.60 10.36
C ARG A 400 21.19 8.77 10.39
N LEU A 401 21.74 9.96 10.55
CA LEU A 401 21.02 11.18 10.24
C LEU A 401 20.77 11.18 8.72
N PRO A 402 19.51 11.15 8.26
CA PRO A 402 19.26 11.27 6.84
C PRO A 402 19.71 12.67 6.39
N ALA A 403 20.30 12.75 5.20
CA ALA A 403 20.93 13.98 4.71
C ALA A 403 19.98 15.20 4.69
N TYR A 404 18.66 14.97 4.66
CA TYR A 404 17.68 16.05 4.73
C TYR A 404 17.61 16.76 6.10
N ALA A 405 18.06 16.10 7.19
CA ALA A 405 18.06 16.67 8.53
C ALA A 405 19.01 17.88 8.66
N LEU A 406 19.98 18.03 7.76
CA LEU A 406 20.92 19.15 7.71
C LEU A 406 20.29 20.46 7.23
N TYR A 407 19.08 20.41 6.65
CA TYR A 407 18.43 21.56 6.02
C TYR A 407 17.19 22.04 6.80
N ASN A 408 17.05 21.65 8.08
CA ASN A 408 15.96 22.09 8.93
C ASN A 408 16.48 22.90 10.13
N ASP A 409 15.88 24.07 10.33
CA ASP A 409 16.21 25.07 11.33
C ASP A 409 15.83 24.67 12.76
N SER A 410 15.02 23.62 12.89
CA SER A 410 14.42 23.17 14.15
C SER A 410 14.86 21.75 14.57
N PHE A 411 15.78 21.14 13.84
CA PHE A 411 16.13 19.73 14.06
C PHE A 411 17.03 19.54 15.29
N LYS A 412 16.56 18.75 16.24
CA LYS A 412 17.33 18.26 17.39
C LYS A 412 17.26 16.74 17.48
N LEU A 413 18.37 16.06 17.27
CA LEU A 413 18.54 14.65 17.64
C LEU A 413 18.94 14.59 19.11
N ARG A 414 18.33 13.74 19.92
CA ARG A 414 18.86 13.30 21.22
C ARG A 414 18.96 11.79 21.20
N CYS A 415 20.08 11.24 21.59
CA CYS A 415 20.24 9.81 21.77
C CYS A 415 20.59 9.54 23.22
N GLU A 416 19.97 8.52 23.79
CA GLU A 416 20.25 8.04 25.13
C GLU A 416 20.78 6.62 25.03
N ILE A 417 21.94 6.38 25.63
CA ILE A 417 22.58 5.07 25.72
C ILE A 417 22.70 4.74 27.21
N LEU A 418 22.10 3.63 27.64
CA LEU A 418 22.38 3.07 28.96
C LEU A 418 23.54 2.09 28.86
N VAL A 419 24.55 2.27 29.71
CA VAL A 419 25.74 1.43 29.75
C VAL A 419 25.81 0.79 31.13
N ARG A 420 25.61 -0.52 31.20
CA ARG A 420 25.82 -1.29 32.43
C ARG A 420 27.24 -1.81 32.45
N MET A 421 28.03 -1.34 33.40
CA MET A 421 29.37 -1.89 33.63
C MET A 421 29.29 -3.07 34.58
N HIS A 422 30.01 -4.15 34.26
CA HIS A 422 30.28 -5.20 35.24
C HIS A 422 31.38 -4.75 36.20
N SER A 423 31.48 -5.36 37.39
CA SER A 423 32.44 -4.95 38.42
C SER A 423 33.88 -4.88 37.87
N ASN A 424 34.62 -3.85 38.28
CA ASN A 424 36.00 -3.60 37.84
C ASN A 424 36.18 -3.36 36.32
N SER A 425 35.10 -3.07 35.61
CA SER A 425 35.14 -2.69 34.20
C SER A 425 35.13 -1.16 34.06
N GLY A 426 35.90 -0.66 33.09
CA GLY A 426 35.92 0.74 32.67
C GLY A 426 36.32 0.80 31.20
N GLY A 427 36.35 1.99 30.60
CA GLY A 427 36.79 2.11 29.22
C GLY A 427 36.56 3.49 28.62
N VAL A 428 36.70 3.56 27.31
CA VAL A 428 36.56 4.80 26.56
C VAL A 428 35.58 4.60 25.42
N LEU A 429 34.60 5.48 25.36
CA LEU A 429 33.66 5.57 24.26
C LEU A 429 34.15 6.65 23.30
N TYR A 430 34.35 6.31 22.03
CA TYR A 430 34.80 7.23 20.99
C TYR A 430 33.68 7.52 20.00
N LEU A 431 33.55 8.79 19.63
CA LEU A 431 32.76 9.25 18.49
C LEU A 431 33.70 9.63 17.36
N LEU A 432 33.70 8.85 16.29
CA LEU A 432 34.63 8.96 15.16
C LEU A 432 33.83 9.25 13.86
N PRO A 433 34.31 10.13 12.98
CA PRO A 433 33.81 10.22 11.61
C PRO A 433 33.87 8.87 10.87
N ALA A 434 32.93 8.58 9.96
CA ALA A 434 32.86 7.29 9.25
C ALA A 434 34.09 6.96 8.39
N HIS A 435 34.93 7.95 8.11
CA HIS A 435 36.15 7.82 7.30
C HIS A 435 37.43 8.14 8.09
N SER A 436 37.37 8.33 9.41
CA SER A 436 38.56 8.69 10.21
C SER A 436 39.31 7.46 10.73
N ASN A 437 40.63 7.57 10.82
CA ASN A 437 41.46 6.68 11.60
C ASN A 437 41.30 6.99 13.10
N VAL A 438 41.68 6.07 13.99
CA VAL A 438 41.40 6.08 15.44
C VAL A 438 41.90 7.36 16.16
N ASP A 439 42.89 8.03 15.59
CA ASP A 439 43.53 9.22 16.18
C ASP A 439 42.77 10.53 15.92
N GLN A 440 41.69 10.51 15.12
CA GLN A 440 40.86 11.67 14.79
C GLN A 440 39.45 11.51 15.35
N TYR A 441 39.32 11.43 16.67
CA TYR A 441 38.01 11.39 17.33
C TYR A 441 37.45 12.80 17.56
N LEU A 442 36.15 12.96 17.37
CA LEU A 442 35.43 14.21 17.65
C LEU A 442 35.17 14.39 19.14
N ALA A 443 34.92 13.27 19.82
CA ALA A 443 34.73 13.22 21.25
C ALA A 443 35.17 11.87 21.80
N ARG A 444 35.67 11.88 23.03
CA ARG A 444 35.85 10.67 23.82
C ARG A 444 35.22 10.86 25.20
N ALA A 445 34.52 9.85 25.68
CA ALA A 445 34.04 9.80 27.05
C ALA A 445 34.83 8.71 27.79
N VAL A 446 35.59 9.10 28.80
CA VAL A 446 36.30 8.16 29.67
C VAL A 446 35.34 7.72 30.77
N ILE A 447 35.03 6.45 30.80
CA ILE A 447 34.19 5.86 31.84
C ILE A 447 35.14 5.23 32.88
N PRO A 448 35.24 5.81 34.09
CA PRO A 448 36.12 5.31 35.12
C PRO A 448 35.71 3.91 35.56
N ILE A 449 36.68 3.14 36.02
CA ILE A 449 36.43 1.84 36.66
C ILE A 449 35.56 2.10 37.90
N GLN A 450 34.35 1.54 37.91
CA GLN A 450 33.44 1.64 39.04
C GLN A 450 33.38 0.29 39.77
N PRO A 451 33.46 0.27 41.11
CA PRO A 451 33.41 -0.98 41.88
C PRO A 451 32.03 -1.64 41.88
N ASN A 452 30.97 -0.92 41.48
CA ASN A 452 29.59 -1.41 41.51
C ASN A 452 28.94 -1.37 40.11
N THR A 453 28.07 -2.36 39.82
CA THR A 453 27.19 -2.41 38.64
C THR A 453 26.11 -1.33 38.74
N LYS A 454 26.43 -0.09 38.36
CA LYS A 454 25.44 0.96 38.14
C LYS A 454 25.26 1.19 36.64
N ASP A 455 24.01 1.38 36.24
CA ASP A 455 23.70 1.81 34.88
C ASP A 455 24.14 3.27 34.72
N LEU A 456 25.03 3.52 33.76
CA LEU A 456 25.45 4.84 33.36
C LEU A 456 24.57 5.32 32.22
N LYS A 457 24.01 6.53 32.32
CA LYS A 457 23.26 7.16 31.22
C LYS A 457 24.17 8.12 30.45
N ILE A 458 24.35 7.86 29.17
CA ILE A 458 25.02 8.75 28.22
C ILE A 458 23.97 9.36 27.32
N GLU A 459 23.92 10.69 27.24
CA GLU A 459 23.02 11.43 26.36
C GLU A 459 23.85 12.15 25.30
N LEU A 460 23.57 11.92 24.03
CA LEU A 460 24.16 12.61 22.89
C LEU A 460 23.09 13.44 22.21
N GLU A 461 23.16 14.75 22.34
CA GLU A 461 22.31 15.68 21.58
C GLU A 461 23.06 16.19 20.34
N VAL A 462 22.37 16.31 19.22
CA VAL A 462 22.87 16.84 17.95
C VAL A 462 21.90 17.89 17.45
N TYR A 463 22.40 19.05 17.12
CA TYR A 463 21.66 20.20 16.64
C TYR A 463 22.22 20.61 15.28
N SER A 464 21.36 20.86 14.28
CA SER A 464 21.79 21.58 13.08
C SER A 464 21.69 23.08 13.31
N ASN A 465 22.72 23.83 12.90
CA ASN A 465 22.65 25.27 12.74
C ASN A 465 22.72 25.61 11.24
N PRO A 466 21.58 25.76 10.55
CA PRO A 466 21.59 26.02 9.12
C PRO A 466 22.15 27.40 8.75
N GLN A 467 22.16 28.36 9.69
CA GLN A 467 22.74 29.68 9.43
C GLN A 467 24.25 29.62 9.26
N THR A 468 24.92 28.69 9.96
CA THR A 468 26.37 28.50 9.85
C THR A 468 26.73 27.24 9.05
N ASN A 469 25.73 26.47 8.60
CA ASN A 469 25.90 25.16 7.97
C ASN A 469 26.71 24.18 8.84
N GLN A 470 26.65 24.37 10.17
CA GLN A 470 27.39 23.58 11.15
C GLN A 470 26.46 22.65 11.91
N ILE A 471 26.99 21.49 12.29
CA ILE A 471 26.32 20.59 13.23
C ILE A 471 26.97 20.75 14.60
N ARG A 472 26.15 20.97 15.62
CA ARG A 472 26.55 21.02 17.03
C ARG A 472 26.23 19.69 17.70
N TYR A 473 27.20 19.11 18.38
CA TYR A 473 27.02 17.92 19.22
C TYR A 473 27.17 18.34 20.68
N ASP A 474 26.19 18.05 21.54
CA ASP A 474 26.30 18.17 22.99
C ASP A 474 26.25 16.77 23.60
N ILE A 475 27.38 16.29 24.14
CA ILE A 475 27.44 14.98 24.80
C ILE A 475 27.37 15.20 26.31
N THR A 476 26.35 14.71 26.97
CA THR A 476 26.19 14.75 28.43
C THR A 476 26.33 13.35 29.02
N CYS A 477 27.24 13.18 29.98
CA CYS A 477 27.36 11.93 30.73
C CYS A 477 26.94 12.18 32.18
N HIS A 478 25.89 11.49 32.63
CA HIS A 478 25.41 11.64 33.99
C HIS A 478 26.25 10.77 34.94
N GLY A 479 26.90 11.40 35.93
CA GLY A 479 27.63 10.69 36.99
C GLY A 479 29.10 10.31 36.68
N VAL A 480 29.70 10.84 35.62
CA VAL A 480 31.12 10.63 35.29
C VAL A 480 31.76 11.91 34.74
N SER A 481 33.07 12.06 34.99
CA SER A 481 33.85 13.17 34.46
C SER A 481 34.16 12.97 32.98
N LEU A 482 33.78 13.92 32.13
CA LEU A 482 34.15 13.96 30.72
C LEU A 482 35.53 14.58 30.53
N TYR A 483 36.37 13.94 29.71
CA TYR A 483 37.70 14.44 29.37
C TYR A 483 37.82 14.61 27.85
N VAL A 484 38.04 15.84 27.40
CA VAL A 484 38.29 16.16 25.98
C VAL A 484 39.78 16.30 25.77
N ALA A 485 40.37 15.42 24.96
CA ALA A 485 41.74 15.57 24.50
C ALA A 485 41.73 15.77 22.98
N GLY A 486 42.47 16.75 22.47
CA GLY A 486 42.66 16.91 21.02
C GLY A 486 41.49 17.52 20.24
N ALA A 487 40.75 18.47 20.84
CA ALA A 487 39.71 19.23 20.16
C ALA A 487 40.21 19.82 18.83
N ALA A 488 39.55 19.47 17.72
CA ALA A 488 39.63 20.26 16.49
C ALA A 488 39.18 21.72 16.79
N SER A 489 39.69 22.69 16.05
CA SER A 489 39.31 24.10 16.20
C SER A 489 37.77 24.27 16.21
N GLY A 490 37.20 24.83 17.29
CA GLY A 490 35.75 25.02 17.44
C GLY A 490 35.05 24.16 18.51
N THR A 491 35.80 23.40 19.32
CA THR A 491 35.25 22.54 20.39
C THR A 491 35.29 23.26 21.75
N SER A 492 34.21 23.26 22.54
CA SER A 492 34.19 23.87 23.90
C SER A 492 33.60 22.92 24.96
N LEU A 493 34.14 22.94 26.18
CA LEU A 493 33.57 22.23 27.34
C LEU A 493 32.57 23.14 28.06
N ASN A 494 31.44 22.59 28.51
CA ASN A 494 30.57 23.26 29.46
C ASN A 494 30.17 22.27 30.56
N GLY A 495 30.74 22.40 31.77
CA GLY A 495 30.35 21.81 33.07
C GLY A 495 30.14 20.29 33.19
N SER A 496 29.43 19.68 32.25
CA SER A 496 29.00 18.28 32.19
C SER A 496 28.88 17.76 30.74
N GLY A 497 29.32 18.52 29.72
CA GLY A 497 29.24 18.08 28.33
C GLY A 497 30.28 18.62 27.33
N ILE A 498 30.37 17.94 26.18
CA ILE A 498 31.30 18.23 25.07
C ILE A 498 30.52 18.91 23.94
N ARG A 499 31.00 20.07 23.47
CA ARG A 499 30.50 20.76 22.27
C ARG A 499 31.46 20.64 21.09
N ALA A 500 31.06 20.05 19.96
CA ALA A 500 31.85 20.02 18.71
C ALA A 500 31.10 20.67 17.53
N GLN A 501 31.83 21.36 16.64
CA GLN A 501 31.32 21.97 15.40
C GLN A 501 32.04 21.36 14.18
N THR A 502 31.31 20.95 13.14
CA THR A 502 31.91 20.42 11.90
C THR A 502 31.13 20.83 10.65
N ASP A 503 31.83 20.97 9.52
CA ASP A 503 31.32 21.51 8.24
C ASP A 503 30.93 20.45 7.18
N THR A 504 30.86 19.15 7.51
CA THR A 504 30.72 18.10 6.49
C THR A 504 29.65 17.04 6.76
N ARG A 505 29.05 16.55 5.66
CA ARG A 505 28.02 15.51 5.54
C ARG A 505 28.46 14.11 6.00
N LEU A 506 29.06 13.99 7.18
CA LEU A 506 29.68 12.74 7.62
C LEU A 506 28.72 11.90 8.48
N LEU A 507 28.66 10.61 8.15
CA LEU A 507 28.18 9.56 9.05
C LEU A 507 29.15 9.46 10.23
N TYR A 508 28.67 9.27 11.45
CA TYR A 508 29.52 9.04 12.62
C TYR A 508 29.41 7.60 13.10
N ARG A 509 30.46 7.10 13.72
CA ARG A 509 30.56 5.75 14.26
C ARG A 509 30.95 5.83 15.72
N LEU A 510 30.34 4.95 16.51
CA LEU A 510 30.60 4.84 17.94
C LEU A 510 31.45 3.61 18.19
N PHE A 511 32.56 3.80 18.88
CA PHE A 511 33.51 2.74 19.21
C PHE A 511 33.68 2.64 20.72
N TRP A 512 33.89 1.43 21.20
CA TRP A 512 34.23 1.15 22.59
C TRP A 512 35.65 0.60 22.68
N LYS A 513 36.39 1.02 23.71
CA LYS A 513 37.67 0.42 24.09
C LYS A 513 37.67 0.14 25.59
N GLY A 514 37.76 -1.13 26.00
CA GLY A 514 37.87 -1.48 27.41
C GLY A 514 39.18 -1.00 28.04
N ALA A 515 39.12 -0.55 29.29
CA ALA A 515 40.31 -0.23 30.10
C ALA A 515 40.97 -1.48 30.70
N THR A 516 40.17 -2.53 30.89
CA THR A 516 40.55 -3.85 31.42
C THR A 516 39.81 -4.93 30.62
N GLU A 517 40.24 -6.19 30.71
CA GLU A 517 39.43 -7.33 30.27
C GLU A 517 38.20 -7.44 31.17
N GLY A 518 37.15 -6.71 30.83
CA GLY A 518 35.89 -6.68 31.54
C GLY A 518 34.73 -6.55 30.56
N SER A 519 33.56 -7.05 30.94
CA SER A 519 32.36 -6.96 30.12
C SER A 519 31.63 -5.65 30.35
N VAL A 520 31.20 -4.99 29.28
CA VAL A 520 30.29 -3.84 29.32
C VAL A 520 29.04 -4.19 28.54
N GLU A 521 27.88 -3.96 29.13
CA GLU A 521 26.60 -4.23 28.50
C GLU A 521 25.92 -2.92 28.10
N PHE A 522 25.75 -2.69 26.79
CA PHE A 522 24.98 -1.57 26.26
C PHE A 522 23.50 -1.95 26.26
N ARG A 523 22.68 -1.21 26.98
CA ARG A 523 21.24 -1.40 27.11
C ARG A 523 20.48 -0.19 26.54
N SER A 524 19.30 -0.44 25.98
CA SER A 524 18.27 0.58 25.72
C SER A 524 18.78 1.84 24.99
N MET A 525 19.31 1.69 23.77
CA MET A 525 19.60 2.85 22.92
C MET A 525 18.31 3.48 22.39
N ARG A 526 17.99 4.67 22.89
CA ARG A 526 16.83 5.45 22.45
C ARG A 526 17.32 6.61 21.60
N THR A 527 16.69 6.84 20.46
CA THR A 527 16.93 8.04 19.67
C THR A 527 15.63 8.83 19.62
N TYR A 528 15.75 10.12 19.90
CA TYR A 528 14.72 11.13 19.91
C TYR A 528 15.09 12.11 18.80
N VAL A 529 14.15 12.48 17.96
CA VAL A 529 14.32 13.42 16.87
C VAL A 529 13.24 14.47 17.07
N GLU A 530 13.56 15.61 17.65
CA GLU A 530 12.69 16.77 17.66
C GLU A 530 12.81 17.48 16.30
N ILE A 531 11.68 17.68 15.61
CA ILE A 531 11.59 18.41 14.34
C ILE A 531 10.83 19.71 14.55
#